data_AF-A0A7D5T239-F1
#
_entry.id   AF-A0A7D5T239-F1
#
_cell.length_a   1.000
_cell.length_b   1.000
_cell.length_c   1.000
_cell.angle_alpha   90.00
_cell.angle_beta   90.00
_cell.angle_gamma   90.00
#
_symmetry.space_group_name_H-M   'P 1'
#
loop_
_entity.id
_entity.type
_entity.pdbx_description
1 polymer ?
#
loop_
_entity_poly.entity_id
_entity_poly.type
_entity_poly.pdbx_seq_one_letter_code
_entity_poly.pdbx_strand_id
1 'polypeptide(L)'
;MVNYQTMLNGRDSRWRDYDLFIDPGAYSMFAPPENGGQGLAEYPESTELYLQAIGTLQPAKYAWRDYVCEDDVRKFHDWSVHEQQQRTLEAHIECAELHDILDISAEPVAVVQGWEPEDYQRHAELLRDHDLVTERVGIGTMCGRDDVEVCEEIVAAVREVLPDVELHAFGLDKRCYDSEFIIGEITSTDSLAYCYRYQRPAGWTRWEYIFKLYLDHRAAWDDAVGGTEYQSRENRDRGQSSLEGFA
;
A
#
# COMPACT_ATOMS: atom_id res chain seq x y z
N MET A 1 -0.82 -5.92 5.14
CA MET A 1 -0.76 -4.46 5.25
C MET A 1 -2.04 -3.98 5.93
N VAL A 2 -1.94 -2.95 6.79
CA VAL A 2 -3.08 -2.36 7.50
C VAL A 2 -3.02 -0.85 7.32
N ASN A 3 -4.15 -0.27 6.93
CA ASN A 3 -4.30 1.18 6.87
C ASN A 3 -4.28 1.80 8.28
N TYR A 4 -3.48 2.84 8.47
CA TYR A 4 -3.23 3.49 9.77
C TYR A 4 -4.51 3.92 10.50
N GLN A 5 -5.49 4.45 9.78
CA GLN A 5 -6.77 4.85 10.38
C GLN A 5 -7.59 3.68 10.89
N THR A 6 -7.50 2.53 10.22
CA THR A 6 -8.17 1.32 10.68
C THR A 6 -7.64 0.90 12.05
N MET A 7 -6.34 1.10 12.31
CA MET A 7 -5.77 0.85 13.63
C MET A 7 -6.23 1.85 14.69
N LEU A 8 -6.24 3.16 14.37
CA LEU A 8 -6.64 4.20 15.31
C LEU A 8 -8.08 4.04 15.81
N ASN A 9 -8.95 3.46 14.99
CA ASN A 9 -10.33 3.21 15.38
C ASN A 9 -10.49 2.16 16.50
N GLY A 10 -9.44 1.42 16.86
CA GLY A 10 -9.37 0.59 18.09
C GLY A 10 -10.41 -0.54 18.19
N ARG A 11 -11.13 -0.83 17.11
CA ARG A 11 -12.25 -1.79 17.11
C ARG A 11 -11.82 -3.25 17.15
N ASP A 12 -10.54 -3.51 16.90
CA ASP A 12 -9.94 -4.83 16.92
C ASP A 12 -8.48 -4.65 17.31
N SER A 13 -7.94 -5.45 18.23
CA SER A 13 -6.52 -5.39 18.66
C SER A 13 -5.71 -6.59 18.19
N ARG A 14 -6.34 -7.56 17.51
CA ARG A 14 -5.72 -8.82 17.08
C ARG A 14 -4.61 -8.63 16.04
N TRP A 15 -4.59 -7.50 15.35
CA TRP A 15 -3.52 -7.15 14.42
C TRP A 15 -2.15 -7.03 15.10
N ARG A 16 -2.09 -6.83 16.42
CA ARG A 16 -0.83 -6.73 17.19
C ARG A 16 -0.02 -8.03 17.23
N ASP A 17 -0.64 -9.15 16.89
CA ASP A 17 0.01 -10.47 16.91
C ASP A 17 0.71 -10.81 15.57
N TYR A 18 0.74 -9.88 14.62
CA TYR A 18 1.27 -10.09 13.27
C TYR A 18 2.41 -9.11 12.95
N ASP A 19 3.29 -9.51 12.03
CA ASP A 19 4.26 -8.61 11.42
C ASP A 19 3.53 -7.63 10.48
N LEU A 20 3.38 -6.39 10.95
CA LEU A 20 2.60 -5.39 10.24
C LEU A 20 3.41 -4.66 9.19
N PHE A 21 2.74 -4.38 8.08
CA PHE A 21 3.12 -3.31 7.16
C PHE A 21 2.02 -2.23 7.23
N ILE A 22 2.34 -1.05 7.74
CA ILE A 22 1.37 0.05 7.89
C ILE A 22 1.38 0.97 6.67
N ASP A 23 0.20 1.22 6.12
CA ASP A 23 -0.07 2.23 5.08
C ASP A 23 -0.62 3.52 5.72
N PRO A 24 -0.13 4.72 5.36
CA PRO A 24 -0.62 5.99 5.91
C PRO A 24 -2.08 6.29 5.54
N GLY A 25 -2.58 5.70 4.44
CA GLY A 25 -3.98 5.77 4.07
C GLY A 25 -4.38 6.98 3.24
N ALA A 26 -3.46 7.48 2.43
CA ALA A 26 -3.63 8.64 1.57
C ALA A 26 -4.95 8.61 0.77
N TYR A 27 -5.25 7.52 0.05
CA TYR A 27 -6.49 7.42 -0.73
C TYR A 27 -7.75 7.55 0.15
N SER A 28 -7.77 6.91 1.33
CA SER A 28 -8.91 7.01 2.24
C SER A 28 -9.12 8.42 2.81
N MET A 29 -8.06 9.23 2.89
CA MET A 29 -8.14 10.64 3.28
C MET A 29 -8.64 11.52 2.14
N PHE A 30 -8.04 11.36 0.97
CA PHE A 30 -8.15 12.35 -0.09
C PHE A 30 -9.26 12.04 -1.09
N ALA A 31 -9.61 10.77 -1.28
CA ALA A 31 -10.63 10.39 -2.24
C ALA A 31 -11.99 11.00 -1.92
N PRO A 32 -12.83 11.27 -2.94
CA PRO A 32 -14.13 11.88 -2.73
C PRO A 32 -15.02 11.03 -1.82
N PRO A 33 -15.92 11.65 -1.02
CA PRO A 33 -16.86 10.91 -0.18
C PRO A 33 -17.71 9.89 -0.94
N GLU A 34 -18.07 10.17 -2.20
CA GLU A 34 -18.81 9.26 -3.08
C GLU A 34 -18.03 7.98 -3.43
N ASN A 35 -16.70 8.03 -3.36
CA ASN A 35 -15.81 6.87 -3.57
C ASN A 35 -15.35 6.25 -2.24
N GLY A 36 -15.95 6.68 -1.12
CA GLY A 36 -15.67 6.14 0.22
C GLY A 36 -14.44 6.72 0.91
N GLY A 37 -13.86 7.81 0.37
CA GLY A 37 -12.85 8.61 1.06
C GLY A 37 -13.46 9.70 1.96
N GLN A 38 -12.61 10.61 2.46
CA GLN A 38 -13.04 11.73 3.31
C GLN A 38 -13.04 13.08 2.59
N GLY A 39 -12.51 13.16 1.36
CA GLY A 39 -12.41 14.39 0.59
C GLY A 39 -11.54 15.46 1.25
N LEU A 40 -10.58 15.06 2.09
CA LEU A 40 -9.68 16.00 2.75
C LEU A 40 -8.65 16.51 1.75
N ALA A 41 -8.24 17.77 1.92
CA ALA A 41 -7.13 18.33 1.17
C ALA A 41 -5.78 17.92 1.77
N GLU A 42 -5.73 17.56 3.06
CA GLU A 42 -4.51 17.26 3.82
C GLU A 42 -4.77 16.16 4.87
N TYR A 43 -3.71 15.52 5.34
CA TYR A 43 -3.81 14.61 6.48
C TYR A 43 -4.33 15.36 7.72
N PRO A 44 -5.25 14.78 8.51
CA PRO A 44 -5.86 15.47 9.64
C PRO A 44 -4.93 15.66 10.85
N GLU A 45 -3.86 14.88 10.93
CA GLU A 45 -2.84 14.90 11.98
C GLU A 45 -1.45 15.18 11.37
N SER A 46 -0.51 15.70 12.17
CA SER A 46 0.85 15.97 11.70
C SER A 46 1.63 14.68 11.37
N THR A 47 2.67 14.81 10.56
CA THR A 47 3.61 13.71 10.26
C THR A 47 4.30 13.22 11.53
N GLU A 48 4.62 14.12 12.46
CA GLU A 48 5.17 13.77 13.78
C GLU A 48 4.22 12.87 14.58
N LEU A 49 2.92 13.17 14.66
CA LEU A 49 1.97 12.33 15.37
C LEU A 49 1.83 10.94 14.74
N TYR A 50 1.83 10.88 13.41
CA TYR A 50 1.86 9.61 12.67
C TYR A 50 3.11 8.80 13.03
N LEU A 51 4.30 9.39 12.97
CA LEU A 51 5.55 8.67 13.26
C LEU A 51 5.72 8.32 14.75
N GLN A 52 5.24 9.13 15.69
CA GLN A 52 5.18 8.76 17.10
C GLN A 52 4.29 7.52 17.33
N ALA A 53 3.17 7.42 16.60
CA ALA A 53 2.34 6.23 16.64
C ALA A 53 3.07 5.02 16.04
N ILE A 54 3.76 5.17 14.90
CA ILE A 54 4.60 4.09 14.32
C ILE A 54 5.66 3.64 15.32
N GLY A 55 6.40 4.56 15.95
CA GLY A 55 7.43 4.22 16.94
C GLY A 55 6.87 3.51 18.18
N THR A 56 5.62 3.79 18.56
CA THR A 56 4.92 3.07 19.65
C THR A 56 4.45 1.68 19.22
N LEU A 57 3.99 1.55 17.98
CA LEU A 57 3.44 0.30 17.45
C LEU A 57 4.52 -0.70 17.00
N GLN A 58 5.68 -0.19 16.56
CA GLN A 58 6.81 -0.96 16.05
C GLN A 58 6.37 -2.02 15.02
N PRO A 59 5.71 -1.62 13.91
CA PRO A 59 5.42 -2.56 12.84
C PRO A 59 6.73 -3.09 12.23
N ALA A 60 6.67 -4.19 11.48
CA ALA A 60 7.83 -4.64 10.71
C ALA A 60 8.20 -3.60 9.64
N LYS A 61 7.19 -3.01 8.99
CA LYS A 61 7.35 -2.01 7.92
C LYS A 61 6.29 -0.91 8.04
N TYR A 62 6.58 0.28 7.52
CA TYR A 62 5.58 1.32 7.36
C TYR A 62 5.91 2.22 6.16
N ALA A 63 4.88 2.68 5.46
CA ALA A 63 5.06 3.62 4.37
C ALA A 63 5.15 5.05 4.89
N TRP A 64 6.03 5.84 4.29
CA TRP A 64 6.01 7.29 4.47
C TRP A 64 4.76 7.88 3.83
N ARG A 65 4.37 9.06 4.33
CA ARG A 65 3.17 9.74 3.86
C ARG A 65 3.32 10.17 2.41
N ASP A 66 2.34 9.79 1.62
CA ASP A 66 2.27 10.11 0.21
C ASP A 66 0.96 10.83 -0.13
N TYR A 67 0.93 11.39 -1.33
CA TYR A 67 -0.22 12.06 -1.91
C TYR A 67 -0.53 11.42 -3.25
N VAL A 68 -1.74 10.87 -3.33
CA VAL A 68 -2.10 9.94 -4.38
C VAL A 68 -2.41 10.64 -5.70
N CYS A 69 -2.22 9.92 -6.81
CA CYS A 69 -2.37 10.46 -8.15
C CYS A 69 -3.62 9.95 -8.89
N GLU A 70 -4.54 9.24 -8.22
CA GLU A 70 -5.70 8.68 -8.91
C GLU A 70 -6.58 9.78 -9.49
N ASP A 71 -7.10 9.50 -10.68
CA ASP A 71 -7.89 10.43 -11.48
C ASP A 71 -9.10 11.01 -10.73
N ASP A 72 -9.76 10.21 -9.89
CA ASP A 72 -10.91 10.63 -9.10
C ASP A 72 -10.54 11.63 -7.99
N VAL A 73 -9.43 11.38 -7.29
CA VAL A 73 -8.89 12.29 -6.28
C VAL A 73 -8.43 13.60 -6.93
N ARG A 74 -7.65 13.50 -8.00
CA ARG A 74 -7.10 14.66 -8.71
C ARG A 74 -8.20 15.55 -9.30
N LYS A 75 -9.21 14.95 -9.95
CA LYS A 75 -10.34 15.72 -10.52
C LYS A 75 -11.20 16.40 -9.46
N PHE A 76 -11.34 15.78 -8.28
CA PHE A 76 -12.14 16.34 -7.19
C PHE A 76 -11.47 17.56 -6.56
N HIS A 77 -10.15 17.52 -6.36
CA HIS A 77 -9.39 18.61 -5.75
C HIS A 77 -8.76 19.60 -6.74
N ASP A 78 -8.88 19.34 -8.05
CA ASP A 78 -8.20 20.08 -9.12
C ASP A 78 -6.66 20.05 -8.99
N TRP A 79 -6.11 18.87 -8.70
CA TRP A 79 -4.68 18.65 -8.55
C TRP A 79 -4.04 18.02 -9.80
N SER A 80 -2.84 18.50 -10.14
CA SER A 80 -1.97 17.87 -11.11
C SER A 80 -1.14 16.74 -10.49
N VAL A 81 -0.67 15.81 -11.32
CA VAL A 81 0.26 14.74 -10.89
C VAL A 81 1.56 15.35 -10.34
N HIS A 82 2.06 16.41 -10.98
CA HIS A 82 3.29 17.08 -10.55
C HIS A 82 3.15 17.68 -9.14
N GLU A 83 2.03 18.33 -8.82
CA GLU A 83 1.78 18.86 -7.48
C GLU A 83 1.74 17.75 -6.43
N GLN A 84 1.11 16.60 -6.73
CA GLN A 84 1.08 15.47 -5.79
C GLN A 84 2.47 14.85 -5.58
N GLN A 85 3.28 14.78 -6.63
CA GLN A 85 4.68 14.35 -6.53
C GLN A 85 5.51 15.29 -5.65
N GLN A 86 5.36 16.61 -5.80
CA GLN A 86 6.06 17.57 -4.94
C GLN A 86 5.62 17.44 -3.48
N ARG A 87 4.31 17.31 -3.21
CA ARG A 87 3.79 17.10 -1.85
C ARG A 87 4.29 15.78 -1.23
N THR A 88 4.38 14.73 -2.05
CA THR A 88 4.94 13.44 -1.62
C THR A 88 6.42 13.57 -1.30
N LEU A 89 7.20 14.26 -2.13
CA LEU A 89 8.60 14.56 -1.83
C LEU A 89 8.76 15.31 -0.50
N GLU A 90 8.00 16.40 -0.31
CA GLU A 90 8.05 17.21 0.91
C GLU A 90 7.70 16.38 2.16
N ALA A 91 6.67 15.53 2.08
CA ALA A 91 6.31 14.63 3.17
C ALA A 91 7.34 13.53 3.42
N HIS A 92 8.02 13.02 2.39
CA HIS A 92 9.10 12.05 2.56
C HIS A 92 10.32 12.67 3.22
N ILE A 93 10.68 13.92 2.87
CA ILE A 93 11.74 14.67 3.55
C ILE A 93 11.41 14.79 5.04
N GLU A 94 10.19 15.23 5.38
CA GLU A 94 9.75 15.36 6.78
C GLU A 94 9.74 14.00 7.49
N CYS A 95 9.27 12.94 6.83
CA CYS A 95 9.25 11.58 7.38
C CYS A 95 10.67 11.05 7.64
N ALA A 96 11.61 11.29 6.73
CA ALA A 96 13.01 10.86 6.87
C ALA A 96 13.67 11.56 8.08
N GLU A 97 13.52 12.88 8.18
CA GLU A 97 14.05 13.65 9.32
C GLU A 97 13.45 13.17 10.65
N LEU A 98 12.13 12.98 10.70
CA LEU A 98 11.45 12.54 11.92
C LEU A 98 11.72 11.08 12.26
N HIS A 99 11.93 10.20 11.27
CA HIS A 99 12.31 8.81 11.50
C HIS A 99 13.61 8.73 12.33
N ASP A 100 14.62 9.51 11.94
CA ASP A 100 15.90 9.59 12.64
C ASP A 100 15.77 10.25 14.02
N ILE A 101 15.01 11.35 14.12
CA ILE A 101 14.80 12.06 15.40
C ILE A 101 14.08 11.19 16.43
N LEU A 102 13.12 10.39 15.98
CA LEU A 102 12.30 9.54 16.85
C LEU A 102 12.91 8.13 17.07
N ASP A 103 14.05 7.82 16.45
CA ASP A 103 14.75 6.52 16.55
C ASP A 103 13.83 5.33 16.26
N ILE A 104 13.08 5.41 15.16
CA ILE A 104 12.09 4.40 14.78
C ILE A 104 12.80 3.17 14.21
N SER A 105 12.62 2.02 14.87
CA SER A 105 13.22 0.75 14.43
C SER A 105 12.48 0.03 13.30
N ALA A 106 11.23 0.40 13.04
CA ALA A 106 10.45 -0.14 11.94
C ALA A 106 11.05 0.27 10.59
N GLU A 107 11.06 -0.62 9.61
CA GLU A 107 11.61 -0.34 8.28
C GLU A 107 10.72 0.68 7.52
N PRO A 108 11.25 1.85 7.13
CA PRO A 108 10.51 2.81 6.33
C PRO A 108 10.44 2.38 4.86
N VAL A 109 9.31 2.66 4.22
CA VAL A 109 9.08 2.43 2.79
C VAL A 109 8.70 3.75 2.13
N ALA A 110 9.61 4.32 1.35
CA ALA A 110 9.30 5.45 0.48
C ALA A 110 8.34 5.03 -0.62
N VAL A 111 7.52 5.97 -1.11
CA VAL A 111 6.50 5.72 -2.14
C VAL A 111 6.76 6.59 -3.37
N VAL A 112 6.85 5.97 -4.54
CA VAL A 112 6.85 6.65 -5.84
C VAL A 112 5.41 6.82 -6.32
N GLN A 113 5.05 8.04 -6.74
CA GLN A 113 3.73 8.43 -7.21
C GLN A 113 3.76 8.87 -8.67
N GLY A 114 2.68 8.62 -9.41
CA GLY A 114 2.55 8.98 -10.82
C GLY A 114 1.20 8.55 -11.40
N TRP A 115 0.93 8.96 -12.64
CA TRP A 115 -0.24 8.48 -13.40
C TRP A 115 0.19 7.77 -14.68
N GLU A 116 1.13 8.34 -15.43
CA GLU A 116 1.76 7.73 -16.61
C GLU A 116 3.16 7.20 -16.25
N PRO A 117 3.73 6.21 -16.98
CA PRO A 117 5.06 5.66 -16.69
C PRO A 117 6.15 6.73 -16.52
N GLU A 118 6.15 7.78 -17.34
CA GLU A 118 7.10 8.90 -17.28
C GLU A 118 6.96 9.71 -15.99
N ASP A 119 5.77 9.76 -15.39
CA ASP A 119 5.57 10.37 -14.09
C ASP A 119 6.31 9.59 -13.00
N TYR A 120 6.21 8.26 -13.03
CA TYR A 120 6.90 7.39 -12.07
C TYR A 120 8.41 7.46 -12.23
N GLN A 121 8.93 7.46 -13.47
CA GLN A 121 10.35 7.65 -13.75
C GLN A 121 10.86 8.96 -13.15
N ARG A 122 10.20 10.07 -13.47
CA ARG A 122 10.56 11.41 -12.96
C ARG A 122 10.53 11.48 -11.44
N HIS A 123 9.53 10.88 -10.79
CA HIS A 123 9.44 10.94 -9.33
C HIS A 123 10.44 10.00 -8.65
N ALA A 124 10.72 8.83 -9.23
CA ALA A 124 11.79 7.97 -8.74
C ALA A 124 13.17 8.66 -8.83
N GLU A 125 13.44 9.40 -9.92
CA GLU A 125 14.65 10.21 -10.04
C GLU A 125 14.70 11.30 -8.97
N LEU A 126 13.57 11.98 -8.74
CA LEU A 126 13.46 13.01 -7.72
C LEU A 126 13.73 12.47 -6.31
N LEU A 127 13.17 11.30 -5.95
CA LEU A 127 13.45 10.68 -4.66
C LEU A 127 14.93 10.27 -4.53
N ARG A 128 15.52 9.72 -5.61
CA ARG A 128 16.94 9.35 -5.64
C ARG A 128 17.84 10.57 -5.46
N ASP A 129 17.56 11.65 -6.16
CA ASP A 129 18.36 12.88 -6.15
C ASP A 129 18.30 13.59 -4.78
N HIS A 130 17.30 13.28 -3.95
CA HIS A 130 17.14 13.75 -2.57
C HIS A 130 17.58 12.74 -1.50
N ASP A 131 18.20 11.61 -1.88
CA ASP A 131 18.61 10.53 -0.98
C ASP A 131 17.43 9.91 -0.16
N LEU A 132 16.22 9.88 -0.73
CA LEU A 132 14.99 9.37 -0.09
C LEU A 132 14.61 7.95 -0.52
N VAL A 133 15.48 7.28 -1.29
CA VAL A 133 15.26 5.90 -1.71
C VAL A 133 15.59 4.96 -0.56
N THR A 134 14.57 4.32 0.00
CA THR A 134 14.68 3.30 1.04
C THR A 134 15.03 1.91 0.45
N GLU A 135 15.40 0.95 1.30
CA GLU A 135 15.72 -0.44 0.87
C GLU A 135 14.57 -1.07 0.06
N ARG A 136 13.33 -0.75 0.45
CA ARG A 136 12.12 -1.09 -0.26
C ARG A 136 11.37 0.17 -0.65
N VAL A 137 10.91 0.22 -1.90
CA VAL A 137 10.12 1.33 -2.44
C VAL A 137 8.74 0.84 -2.87
N GLY A 138 7.71 1.57 -2.43
CA GLY A 138 6.34 1.36 -2.85
C GLY A 138 6.02 2.06 -4.16
N ILE A 139 5.21 1.43 -5.01
CA ILE A 139 4.60 2.04 -6.19
C ILE A 139 3.15 2.37 -5.84
N GLY A 140 2.86 3.66 -5.70
CA GLY A 140 1.52 4.16 -5.41
C GLY A 140 0.62 4.20 -6.64
N THR A 141 -0.68 4.45 -6.44
CA THR A 141 -1.66 4.64 -7.52
C THR A 141 -1.72 3.46 -8.51
N MET A 142 -1.52 2.22 -8.04
CA MET A 142 -1.72 1.01 -8.86
C MET A 142 -3.16 0.48 -8.76
N CYS A 143 -3.89 0.86 -7.71
CA CYS A 143 -5.27 0.44 -7.49
C CYS A 143 -6.18 0.95 -8.63
N GLY A 144 -7.05 0.08 -9.13
CA GLY A 144 -7.99 0.43 -10.20
C GLY A 144 -7.37 0.51 -11.60
N ARG A 145 -6.09 0.19 -11.75
CA ARG A 145 -5.48 -0.07 -13.07
C ARG A 145 -5.90 -1.44 -13.54
N ASP A 146 -6.69 -1.44 -14.60
CA ASP A 146 -7.34 -2.63 -15.14
C ASP A 146 -6.56 -3.28 -16.28
N ASP A 147 -5.57 -2.56 -16.81
CA ASP A 147 -4.72 -2.95 -17.93
C ASP A 147 -3.36 -3.44 -17.42
N VAL A 148 -3.04 -4.70 -17.71
CA VAL A 148 -1.80 -5.35 -17.26
C VAL A 148 -0.59 -4.74 -17.96
N GLU A 149 -0.70 -4.36 -19.24
CA GLU A 149 0.40 -3.77 -20.00
C GLU A 149 0.81 -2.43 -19.38
N VAL A 150 -0.16 -1.60 -19.00
CA VAL A 150 0.11 -0.34 -18.29
C VAL A 150 0.79 -0.58 -16.94
N CYS A 151 0.39 -1.61 -16.20
CA CYS A 151 1.05 -1.97 -14.94
C CYS A 151 2.50 -2.41 -15.16
N GLU A 152 2.78 -3.20 -16.21
CA GLU A 152 4.13 -3.60 -16.61
C GLU A 152 5.00 -2.39 -16.97
N GLU A 153 4.47 -1.46 -17.77
CA GLU A 153 5.17 -0.23 -18.16
C GLU A 153 5.54 0.65 -16.95
N ILE A 154 4.65 0.76 -15.97
CA ILE A 154 4.92 1.51 -14.73
C ILE A 154 6.01 0.83 -13.90
N VAL A 155 5.92 -0.48 -13.72
CA VAL A 155 6.95 -1.24 -12.98
C VAL A 155 8.30 -1.09 -13.69
N ALA A 156 8.33 -1.22 -15.02
CA ALA A 156 9.53 -1.03 -15.82
C ALA A 156 10.12 0.38 -15.66
N ALA A 157 9.29 1.43 -15.70
CA ALA A 157 9.73 2.81 -15.54
C ALA A 157 10.38 3.07 -14.17
N VAL A 158 9.84 2.48 -13.09
CA VAL A 158 10.46 2.58 -11.75
C VAL A 158 11.77 1.76 -11.70
N ARG A 159 11.78 0.55 -12.26
CA ARG A 159 12.98 -0.32 -12.31
C ARG A 159 14.14 0.31 -13.10
N GLU A 160 13.86 1.03 -14.18
CA GLU A 160 14.88 1.72 -14.96
C GLU A 160 15.69 2.71 -14.11
N VAL A 161 15.03 3.38 -13.16
CA VAL A 161 15.66 4.36 -12.26
C VAL A 161 16.25 3.71 -11.02
N LEU A 162 15.54 2.71 -10.47
CA LEU A 162 15.84 2.07 -9.19
C LEU A 162 16.02 0.56 -9.38
N PRO A 163 17.09 0.08 -10.05
CA PRO A 163 17.20 -1.33 -10.44
C PRO A 163 17.40 -2.29 -9.25
N ASP A 164 18.02 -1.83 -8.16
CA ASP A 164 18.51 -2.69 -7.07
C ASP A 164 17.68 -2.61 -5.77
N VAL A 165 16.51 -1.95 -5.78
CA VAL A 165 15.65 -1.82 -4.57
C VAL A 165 14.51 -2.83 -4.59
N GLU A 166 14.01 -3.26 -3.44
CA GLU A 166 12.79 -4.09 -3.44
C GLU A 166 11.56 -3.26 -3.82
N LEU A 167 10.63 -3.82 -4.60
CA LEU A 167 9.37 -3.15 -4.91
C LEU A 167 8.18 -3.71 -4.15
N HIS A 168 7.33 -2.80 -3.71
CA HIS A 168 5.98 -3.10 -3.26
C HIS A 168 4.94 -2.42 -4.14
N ALA A 169 4.05 -3.17 -4.80
CA ALA A 169 2.96 -2.56 -5.57
C ALA A 169 1.71 -2.38 -4.70
N PHE A 170 1.37 -1.13 -4.36
CA PHE A 170 0.22 -0.81 -3.51
C PHE A 170 -1.09 -0.93 -4.28
N GLY A 171 -1.97 -1.84 -3.87
CA GLY A 171 -3.29 -1.98 -4.48
C GLY A 171 -3.34 -2.72 -5.82
N LEU A 172 -2.29 -3.45 -6.21
CA LEU A 172 -2.21 -4.13 -7.51
C LEU A 172 -3.37 -5.12 -7.68
N ASP A 173 -3.98 -5.13 -8.86
CA ASP A 173 -5.06 -6.04 -9.16
C ASP A 173 -4.54 -7.45 -9.48
N LYS A 174 -5.24 -8.48 -8.99
CA LYS A 174 -4.91 -9.90 -9.24
C LYS A 174 -4.77 -10.27 -10.72
N ARG A 175 -5.38 -9.52 -11.64
CA ARG A 175 -5.20 -9.72 -13.09
C ARG A 175 -3.73 -9.59 -13.52
N CYS A 176 -2.94 -8.83 -12.77
CA CYS A 176 -1.51 -8.67 -13.01
C CYS A 176 -0.69 -9.88 -12.57
N TYR A 177 -1.28 -10.87 -11.88
CA TYR A 177 -0.55 -12.00 -11.30
C TYR A 177 -0.22 -13.09 -12.32
N ASP A 178 -0.76 -13.01 -13.54
CA ASP A 178 -0.35 -13.89 -14.63
C ASP A 178 0.82 -13.29 -15.45
N SER A 179 1.27 -12.07 -15.14
CA SER A 179 2.42 -11.43 -15.78
C SER A 179 3.72 -11.93 -15.17
N GLU A 180 4.51 -12.67 -15.95
CA GLU A 180 5.85 -13.11 -15.55
C GLU A 180 6.78 -11.93 -15.28
N PHE A 181 6.61 -10.82 -15.99
CA PHE A 181 7.40 -9.60 -15.78
C PHE A 181 7.11 -9.00 -14.41
N ILE A 182 5.84 -8.77 -14.06
CA ILE A 182 5.47 -8.22 -12.76
C ILE A 182 5.94 -9.14 -11.63
N ILE A 183 5.72 -10.45 -11.76
CA ILE A 183 6.20 -11.43 -10.77
C ILE A 183 7.72 -11.37 -10.58
N GLY A 184 8.48 -11.16 -11.66
CA GLY A 184 9.93 -11.09 -11.62
C GLY A 184 10.47 -9.80 -11.00
N GLU A 185 9.74 -8.69 -11.13
CA GLU A 185 10.23 -7.35 -10.79
C GLU A 185 9.73 -6.81 -9.44
N ILE A 186 8.58 -7.29 -8.92
CA ILE A 186 8.07 -6.86 -7.61
C ILE A 186 8.25 -7.91 -6.52
N THR A 187 8.64 -7.45 -5.34
CA THR A 187 8.90 -8.32 -4.18
C THR A 187 7.61 -8.61 -3.39
N SER A 188 6.67 -7.67 -3.40
CA SER A 188 5.42 -7.80 -2.67
C SER A 188 4.32 -6.90 -3.22
N THR A 189 3.08 -7.20 -2.82
CA THR A 189 1.92 -6.38 -3.16
C THR A 189 0.83 -6.58 -2.11
N ASP A 190 -0.10 -5.65 -2.05
CA ASP A 190 -1.36 -5.77 -1.34
C ASP A 190 -2.52 -5.34 -2.25
N SER A 191 -3.74 -5.61 -1.80
CA SER A 191 -4.91 -4.95 -2.35
C SER A 191 -5.98 -4.85 -1.28
N LEU A 192 -6.79 -3.80 -1.37
CA LEU A 192 -8.10 -3.71 -0.72
C LEU A 192 -9.23 -3.58 -1.74
N ALA A 193 -8.94 -3.67 -3.04
CA ALA A 193 -9.93 -3.49 -4.11
C ALA A 193 -11.10 -4.49 -4.01
N TYR A 194 -10.87 -5.66 -3.42
CA TYR A 194 -11.91 -6.64 -3.12
C TYR A 194 -12.93 -6.15 -2.07
N CYS A 195 -12.55 -5.28 -1.13
CA CYS A 195 -13.47 -4.78 -0.09
C CYS A 195 -14.57 -3.88 -0.65
N TYR A 196 -14.36 -3.30 -1.83
CA TYR A 196 -15.28 -2.37 -2.48
C TYR A 196 -16.21 -3.05 -3.49
N ARG A 197 -15.80 -4.19 -4.08
CA ARG A 197 -16.55 -4.87 -5.16
C ARG A 197 -17.57 -5.89 -4.66
N TYR A 198 -17.41 -6.41 -3.46
CA TYR A 198 -18.23 -7.53 -2.99
C TYR A 198 -19.13 -7.16 -1.82
N GLN A 199 -20.39 -7.58 -1.89
CA GLN A 199 -21.32 -7.45 -0.77
C GLN A 199 -20.93 -8.45 0.32
N ARG A 200 -20.69 -7.91 1.53
CA ARG A 200 -20.47 -8.72 2.72
C ARG A 200 -21.63 -9.70 2.92
N PRO A 201 -21.38 -11.01 3.00
CA PRO A 201 -22.41 -12.00 3.29
C PRO A 201 -23.13 -11.74 4.62
N ALA A 202 -24.41 -12.10 4.69
CA ALA A 202 -25.16 -12.03 5.94
C ALA A 202 -24.52 -12.95 7.00
N GLY A 203 -24.44 -12.47 8.25
CA GLY A 203 -23.85 -13.21 9.37
C GLY A 203 -22.35 -12.96 9.60
N TRP A 204 -21.65 -12.33 8.65
CA TRP A 204 -20.23 -12.03 8.79
C TRP A 204 -20.02 -10.63 9.39
N THR A 205 -19.10 -10.52 10.35
CA THR A 205 -18.56 -9.22 10.76
C THR A 205 -17.75 -8.60 9.62
N ARG A 206 -17.54 -7.28 9.67
CA ARG A 206 -16.72 -6.59 8.65
C ARG A 206 -15.28 -7.13 8.67
N TRP A 207 -14.75 -7.43 9.87
CA TRP A 207 -13.40 -7.94 10.04
C TRP A 207 -13.22 -9.32 9.42
N GLU A 208 -14.08 -10.29 9.76
CA GLU A 208 -13.99 -11.65 9.21
C GLU A 208 -14.03 -11.63 7.68
N TYR A 209 -14.88 -10.76 7.12
CA TYR A 209 -15.01 -10.63 5.69
C TYR A 209 -13.75 -10.05 5.02
N ILE A 210 -13.23 -8.94 5.54
CA ILE A 210 -12.00 -8.33 5.04
C ILE A 210 -10.82 -9.30 5.18
N PHE A 211 -10.73 -9.99 6.32
CA PHE A 211 -9.68 -10.97 6.57
C PHE A 211 -9.73 -12.13 5.59
N LYS A 212 -10.92 -12.67 5.29
CA LYS A 212 -11.08 -13.72 4.27
C LYS A 212 -10.61 -13.25 2.89
N LEU A 213 -11.02 -12.05 2.47
CA LEU A 213 -10.62 -11.52 1.17
C LEU A 213 -9.11 -11.23 1.10
N TYR A 214 -8.50 -10.78 2.20
CA TYR A 214 -7.05 -10.66 2.33
C TYR A 214 -6.35 -12.02 2.16
N LEU A 215 -6.82 -13.07 2.84
CA LEU A 215 -6.26 -14.41 2.71
C LEU A 215 -6.37 -14.95 1.28
N ASP A 216 -7.49 -14.69 0.60
CA ASP A 216 -7.68 -15.10 -0.80
C ASP A 216 -6.72 -14.36 -1.75
N HIS A 217 -6.59 -13.06 -1.57
CA HIS A 217 -5.65 -12.25 -2.33
C HIS A 217 -4.20 -12.71 -2.12
N ARG A 218 -3.84 -12.96 -0.85
CA ARG A 218 -2.51 -13.44 -0.49
C ARG A 218 -2.21 -14.80 -1.07
N ALA A 219 -3.15 -15.75 -1.00
CA ALA A 219 -2.99 -17.07 -1.59
C ALA A 219 -2.78 -16.99 -3.12
N ALA A 220 -3.51 -16.10 -3.80
CA ALA A 220 -3.31 -15.89 -5.24
C ALA A 220 -1.91 -15.35 -5.56
N TRP A 221 -1.39 -14.43 -4.74
CA TRP A 221 -0.01 -13.93 -4.88
C TRP A 221 1.02 -15.03 -4.63
N ASP A 222 0.86 -15.81 -3.55
CA ASP A 222 1.79 -16.89 -3.20
C ASP A 222 1.85 -17.98 -4.28
N ASP A 223 0.70 -18.35 -4.85
CA ASP A 223 0.62 -19.29 -5.97
C ASP A 223 1.33 -18.73 -7.23
N ALA A 224 1.20 -17.42 -7.49
CA ALA A 224 1.80 -16.74 -8.65
C ALA A 224 3.34 -16.68 -8.59
N VAL A 225 3.92 -16.37 -7.42
CA VAL A 225 5.38 -16.26 -7.24
C VAL A 225 6.07 -17.62 -7.06
N GLY A 226 5.33 -18.74 -7.11
CA GLY A 226 5.89 -20.09 -6.96
C GLY A 226 6.56 -20.37 -5.62
N GLY A 227 6.23 -19.59 -4.57
CA GLY A 227 6.94 -19.58 -3.30
C GLY A 227 6.74 -20.86 -2.48
N THR A 228 7.84 -21.51 -2.08
CA THR A 228 7.85 -22.61 -1.10
C THR A 228 7.83 -22.16 0.36
N GLU A 229 7.93 -20.86 0.65
CA GLU A 229 8.03 -20.39 2.05
C GLU A 229 6.72 -20.56 2.84
N TYR A 230 5.58 -20.70 2.14
CA TYR A 230 4.32 -21.15 2.73
C TYR A 230 3.54 -21.98 1.70
N GLN A 231 3.68 -23.31 1.72
CA GLN A 231 2.82 -24.17 0.90
C GLN A 231 1.34 -23.95 1.28
N SER A 232 0.59 -23.43 0.32
CA SER A 232 -0.78 -22.92 0.36
C SER A 232 -1.88 -23.92 0.72
N ARG A 233 -1.53 -25.10 1.27
CA ARG A 233 -2.51 -26.02 1.86
C ARG A 233 -2.77 -25.71 3.32
N GLU A 234 -1.73 -25.51 4.13
CA GLU A 234 -1.87 -25.37 5.58
C GLU A 234 -2.49 -24.02 6.00
N ASN A 235 -2.19 -22.92 5.28
CA ASN A 235 -2.81 -21.61 5.52
C ASN A 235 -4.22 -21.49 4.94
N ARG A 236 -4.52 -22.21 3.85
CA ARG A 236 -5.87 -22.31 3.30
C ARG A 236 -6.76 -23.13 4.23
N ASP A 237 -6.21 -24.21 4.78
CA ASP A 237 -6.86 -25.06 5.78
C ASP A 237 -6.97 -24.33 7.13
N ARG A 238 -6.00 -23.52 7.57
CA ARG A 238 -6.09 -22.67 8.78
C ARG A 238 -7.03 -21.48 8.60
N GLY A 239 -7.05 -20.86 7.44
CA GLY A 239 -8.03 -19.83 7.07
C GLY A 239 -9.46 -20.38 7.05
N GLN A 240 -9.64 -21.62 6.56
CA GLN A 240 -10.92 -22.31 6.61
C GLN A 240 -11.29 -22.79 8.02
N SER A 241 -10.37 -23.39 8.78
CA SER A 241 -10.65 -23.89 10.13
C SER A 241 -10.78 -22.78 11.17
N SER A 242 -10.14 -21.63 10.99
CA SER A 242 -10.43 -20.44 11.79
C SER A 242 -11.82 -19.87 11.51
N LEU A 243 -12.36 -20.04 10.30
CA LEU A 243 -13.74 -19.68 9.95
C LEU A 243 -14.78 -20.71 10.40
N GLU A 244 -14.44 -22.01 10.45
CA GLU A 244 -15.31 -23.05 11.01
C GLU A 244 -15.54 -22.91 12.52
N GLY A 245 -14.66 -22.20 13.23
CA GLY A 245 -14.85 -21.83 14.63
C GLY A 245 -15.85 -20.70 14.90
N PHE A 246 -16.35 -20.03 13.84
CA PHE A 246 -17.33 -18.94 13.92
C PHE A 246 -18.74 -19.31 13.43
N ALA A 247 -18.98 -20.58 13.03
CA ALA A 247 -20.27 -21.10 12.59
C ALA A 247 -21.08 -21.73 13.74
#